data_AF-A0ABD3YAA4-F1
#
_entry.id   AF-A0ABD3YAA4-F1
#
_cell.length_a   1.000
_cell.length_b   1.000
_cell.length_c   1.000
_cell.angle_alpha   90.00
_cell.angle_beta   90.00
_cell.angle_gamma   90.00
#
_symmetry.space_group_name_H-M   'P 1'
#
loop_
_entity.id
_entity.type
_entity.pdbx_description
1 polymer ?
#
loop_
_entity_poly.entity_id
_entity_poly.type
_entity_poly.pdbx_seq_one_letter_code
_entity_poly.pdbx_strand_id
1 'polypeptide(L)'
;MTGSAGYSEQVSDLITRSAGVGEIIFGLCLFVFYKNKHLVILNILALIGLLLAVVAMQPQLLIEAFNPVTTNLPLIGLSVIWLKEIKLLNNRYL
;
A
#
# COMPACT_ATOMS: atom_id res chain seq x y z
N MET A 1 11.70 18.49 -0.51
CA MET A 1 12.09 17.99 0.82
C MET A 1 12.20 16.48 0.72
N THR A 2 13.24 15.97 0.05
CA THR A 2 13.37 14.54 -0.30
C THR A 2 14.66 13.92 0.26
N GLY A 3 15.20 14.53 1.32
CA GLY A 3 16.47 14.14 1.94
C GLY A 3 16.38 13.25 3.19
N SER A 4 15.34 12.42 3.36
CA SER A 4 15.25 11.55 4.55
C SER A 4 16.18 10.33 4.50
N ALA A 5 16.57 9.88 3.29
CA ALA A 5 17.41 8.70 3.07
C ALA A 5 18.88 9.02 2.74
N GLY A 6 19.28 10.29 2.73
CA GLY A 6 20.67 10.71 2.46
C GLY A 6 21.10 10.68 0.99
N TYR A 7 20.18 10.48 0.05
CA TYR A 7 20.45 10.58 -1.39
C TYR A 7 20.52 12.04 -1.87
N SER A 8 21.10 12.27 -3.06
CA SER A 8 21.04 13.58 -3.71
C SER A 8 19.60 13.92 -4.11
N GLU A 9 19.27 15.21 -4.14
CA GLU A 9 17.90 15.68 -4.46
C GLU A 9 17.37 15.12 -5.79
N GLN A 10 18.22 15.02 -6.84
CA GLN A 10 17.78 14.46 -8.12
C GLN A 10 17.44 12.97 -8.03
N VAL A 11 18.23 12.19 -7.28
CA VAL A 11 18.00 10.75 -7.10
C VAL A 11 16.76 10.53 -6.25
N SER A 12 16.58 11.29 -5.19
CA SER A 12 15.37 11.17 -4.37
C SER A 12 14.10 11.55 -5.13
N ASP A 13 14.11 12.61 -5.95
CA ASP A 13 12.95 12.96 -6.80
C ASP A 13 12.62 11.84 -7.78
N LEU A 14 13.63 11.22 -8.41
CA LEU A 14 13.43 10.09 -9.31
C LEU A 14 12.84 8.87 -8.59
N ILE A 15 13.34 8.54 -7.39
CA ILE A 15 12.82 7.44 -6.57
C ILE A 15 11.37 7.72 -6.17
N THR A 16 11.05 8.92 -5.66
CA THR A 16 9.69 9.27 -5.24
C THR A 16 8.71 9.20 -6.40
N ARG A 17 9.07 9.75 -7.56
CA ARG A 17 8.20 9.70 -8.75
C ARG A 17 8.00 8.28 -9.26
N SER A 18 9.07 7.49 -9.36
CA SER A 18 8.97 6.12 -9.81
C SER A 18 8.14 5.25 -8.86
N ALA A 19 8.28 5.45 -7.54
CA ALA A 19 7.43 4.80 -6.55
C ALA A 19 5.94 5.16 -6.76
N GLY A 20 5.62 6.45 -6.91
CA GLY A 20 4.24 6.89 -7.15
C GLY A 20 3.63 6.35 -8.46
N VAL A 21 4.41 6.29 -9.55
CA VAL A 21 3.97 5.65 -10.79
C VAL A 21 3.72 4.16 -10.58
N GLY A 22 4.59 3.48 -9.83
CA GLY A 22 4.42 2.08 -9.46
C GLY A 22 3.15 1.82 -8.67
N GLU A 23 2.82 2.69 -7.71
CA GLU A 23 1.58 2.63 -6.94
C GLU A 23 0.33 2.76 -7.82
N ILE A 24 0.34 3.70 -8.78
CA ILE A 24 -0.78 3.88 -9.72
C ILE A 24 -0.97 2.63 -10.58
N ILE A 25 0.11 2.10 -11.17
CA ILE A 25 0.05 0.89 -11.99
C ILE A 25 -0.44 -0.29 -11.16
N PHE A 26 0.06 -0.46 -9.94
CA PHE A 26 -0.37 -1.51 -9.04
C PHE A 26 -1.86 -1.37 -8.67
N GLY A 27 -2.32 -0.16 -8.37
CA GLY A 27 -3.73 0.13 -8.09
C GLY A 27 -4.65 -0.22 -9.26
N LEU A 28 -4.24 0.10 -10.49
CA LEU A 28 -4.97 -0.30 -11.71
C LEU A 28 -5.02 -1.81 -11.87
N CYS A 29 -3.90 -2.51 -11.66
CA CYS A 29 -3.85 -3.97 -11.68
C CYS A 29 -4.79 -4.58 -10.62
N LEU A 30 -4.77 -4.05 -9.39
CA LEU A 30 -5.65 -4.51 -8.31
C LEU A 30 -7.13 -4.27 -8.66
N PHE A 31 -7.45 -3.15 -9.29
CA PHE A 31 -8.81 -2.82 -9.71
C PHE A 31 -9.32 -3.73 -10.84
N VAL A 32 -8.49 -4.00 -11.85
CA VAL A 32 -8.86 -4.88 -12.97
C VAL A 32 -8.94 -6.34 -12.52
N PHE A 33 -7.98 -6.79 -11.72
CA PHE A 33 -7.85 -8.19 -11.27
C PHE A 33 -8.28 -8.36 -9.81
N TYR A 34 -9.36 -7.68 -9.45
CA TYR A 34 -9.87 -7.54 -8.08
C TYR A 34 -10.25 -8.89 -7.42
N LYS A 35 -10.56 -9.93 -8.20
CA LYS A 35 -10.82 -11.29 -7.68
C LYS A 35 -9.55 -12.13 -7.43
N ASN A 36 -8.38 -11.63 -7.83
CA ASN A 36 -7.12 -12.36 -7.66
C ASN A 36 -6.60 -12.21 -6.22
N LYS A 37 -6.69 -13.29 -5.44
CA LYS A 37 -6.23 -13.32 -4.04
C LYS A 37 -4.76 -12.89 -3.86
N HIS A 38 -3.89 -13.17 -4.83
CA HIS A 38 -2.47 -12.87 -4.73
C HIS A 38 -2.23 -11.36 -4.79
N LEU A 39 -2.98 -10.63 -5.62
CA LEU A 39 -2.89 -9.18 -5.70
C LEU A 39 -3.44 -8.50 -4.45
N VAL A 40 -4.53 -9.02 -3.87
CA VAL A 40 -5.05 -8.50 -2.61
C VAL A 40 -4.07 -8.75 -1.45
N ILE A 41 -3.40 -9.91 -1.41
CA ILE A 41 -2.32 -10.16 -0.44
C ILE A 41 -1.15 -9.19 -0.66
N LEU A 42 -0.73 -8.97 -1.90
CA LEU A 42 0.33 -8.02 -2.21
C LEU A 42 -0.05 -6.59 -1.81
N ASN A 43 -1.32 -6.21 -1.95
CA ASN A 43 -1.85 -4.93 -1.48
C ASN A 43 -1.70 -4.78 0.04
N ILE A 44 -2.05 -5.81 0.81
CA ILE A 44 -1.86 -5.82 2.27
C ILE A 44 -0.38 -5.64 2.63
N LEU A 45 0.50 -6.40 1.98
CA LEU A 45 1.95 -6.32 2.22
C LEU A 45 2.51 -4.94 1.85
N ALA A 46 2.06 -4.34 0.75
CA ALA A 46 2.46 -3.00 0.33
C ALA A 46 2.02 -1.94 1.35
N LEU A 47 0.78 -1.98 1.83
CA LEU A 47 0.26 -1.05 2.84
C LEU A 47 1.01 -1.17 4.17
N ILE A 48 1.36 -2.40 4.60
CA ILE A 48 2.21 -2.62 5.78
C ILE A 48 3.62 -2.06 5.54
N GLY A 49 4.20 -2.33 4.37
CA GLY A 49 5.52 -1.81 3.98
C GLY A 49 5.58 -0.29 4.01
N LEU A 50 4.54 0.39 3.49
CA LEU A 50 4.43 1.85 3.54
C LEU A 50 4.38 2.36 4.99
N LEU A 51 3.62 1.71 5.87
CA LEU A 51 3.59 2.08 7.29
C LEU A 51 4.97 1.91 7.95
N LEU A 52 5.67 0.81 7.69
CA LEU A 52 7.02 0.58 8.22
C LEU A 52 8.02 1.61 7.68
N ALA A 53 7.90 2.00 6.41
CA ALA A 53 8.71 3.06 5.83
C ALA A 53 8.48 4.41 6.54
N VAL A 54 7.22 4.76 6.84
CA VAL A 54 6.90 5.98 7.61
C VAL A 54 7.49 5.91 9.01
N VAL A 55 7.33 4.77 9.71
CA VAL A 55 7.93 4.56 11.05
C VAL A 55 9.44 4.79 11.03
N ALA A 56 10.13 4.28 10.01
CA ALA A 56 11.59 4.38 9.91
C ALA A 56 12.08 5.77 9.49
N MET A 57 11.36 6.44 8.58
CA MET A 57 11.85 7.68 7.93
C MET A 57 11.26 8.95 8.53
N GLN A 58 9.99 8.95 8.91
CA GLN A 58 9.25 10.14 9.36
C GLN A 58 8.17 9.77 10.41
N PRO A 59 8.58 9.27 11.59
CA PRO A 59 7.64 8.73 12.60
C PRO A 59 6.64 9.76 13.12
N GLN A 60 6.96 11.06 13.09
CA GLN A 60 6.01 12.12 13.48
C GLN A 60 4.73 12.12 12.64
N LEU A 61 4.79 11.68 11.37
CA LEU A 61 3.62 11.62 10.50
C LEU A 61 2.56 10.66 11.02
N LEU A 62 2.91 9.67 11.86
CA LEU A 62 1.99 8.67 12.39
C LEU A 62 0.94 9.23 13.35
N ILE A 63 1.18 10.41 13.94
CA ILE A 63 0.31 11.00 14.97
C ILE A 63 -0.41 12.27 14.52
N GLU A 64 -0.21 12.69 13.26
CA GLU A 64 -0.92 13.84 12.69
C GLU A 64 -2.41 13.54 12.49
N ALA A 65 -3.25 14.58 12.35
CA ALA A 65 -4.70 14.39 12.17
C ALA A 65 -5.06 13.60 10.89
N PHE A 66 -4.23 13.73 9.85
CA PHE A 66 -4.38 13.03 8.57
C PHE A 66 -3.14 12.15 8.33
N ASN A 67 -2.96 11.17 9.20
CA ASN A 67 -1.79 10.29 9.19
C ASN A 67 -1.99 9.01 8.34
N PRO A 68 -0.90 8.33 7.94
CA PRO A 68 -1.00 7.09 7.19
C PRO A 68 -1.56 5.90 8.00
N VAL A 69 -1.62 5.98 9.34
CA VAL A 69 -2.24 4.94 10.16
C VAL A 69 -3.76 4.93 9.94
N THR A 70 -4.40 6.10 9.95
CA THR A 70 -5.85 6.23 9.77
C THR A 70 -6.30 5.92 8.34
N THR A 71 -5.41 5.95 7.35
CA THR A 71 -5.71 5.52 5.97
C THR A 71 -5.36 4.05 5.73
N ASN A 72 -4.13 3.62 6.03
CA ASN A 72 -3.64 2.31 5.61
C ASN A 72 -4.19 1.18 6.47
N LEU A 73 -4.38 1.40 7.78
CA LEU A 73 -4.87 0.34 8.67
C LEU A 73 -6.32 -0.07 8.33
N PRO A 74 -7.27 0.85 8.08
CA PRO A 74 -8.58 0.46 7.59
C PRO A 74 -8.54 -0.26 6.24
N LEU A 75 -7.70 0.18 5.30
CA LEU A 75 -7.57 -0.48 3.99
C LEU A 75 -7.00 -1.90 4.09
N ILE A 76 -6.06 -2.13 5.02
CA ILE A 76 -5.60 -3.49 5.36
C ILE A 76 -6.76 -4.33 5.90
N GLY A 77 -7.53 -3.80 6.85
CA GLY A 77 -8.70 -4.48 7.40
C GLY A 77 -9.73 -4.85 6.35
N LEU A 78 -10.06 -3.90 5.46
CA LEU A 78 -10.96 -4.13 4.32
C LEU A 78 -10.39 -5.16 3.33
N SER A 79 -9.09 -5.15 3.08
CA SER A 79 -8.44 -6.14 2.21
C SER A 79 -8.49 -7.56 2.80
N VAL A 80 -8.41 -7.70 4.12
CA VAL A 80 -8.59 -9.00 4.81
C VAL A 80 -10.03 -9.50 4.66
N ILE A 81 -11.03 -8.62 4.81
CA ILE A 81 -12.44 -8.97 4.57
C ILE A 81 -12.63 -9.37 3.11
N TRP A 82 -12.05 -8.63 2.18
CA TRP A 82 -12.11 -8.91 0.75
C TRP A 82 -11.52 -10.28 0.40
N LEU A 83 -10.40 -10.67 0.99
CA LEU A 83 -9.84 -12.02 0.82
C LEU A 83 -10.79 -13.14 1.27
N LYS A 84 -11.52 -12.93 2.37
CA LYS A 84 -12.55 -13.88 2.81
C LYS A 84 -13.67 -13.99 1.79
N GLU A 85 -14.10 -12.86 1.24
CA GLU A 85 -15.17 -12.84 0.24
C GLU A 85 -14.78 -13.56 -1.06
N ILE A 86 -13.54 -13.35 -1.55
CA ILE A 86 -13.02 -14.10 -2.71
C ILE A 86 -13.05 -15.61 -2.44
N LYS A 87 -12.64 -16.04 -1.24
CA LYS A 87 -12.64 -17.46 -0.86
C LYS A 87 -14.06 -18.03 -0.82
N LEU A 88 -15.02 -17.29 -0.26
CA LEU A 88 -16.42 -17.69 -0.20
C LEU A 88 -17.03 -17.83 -1.60
N LEU A 89 -16.75 -16.88 -2.50
CA LEU A 89 -17.20 -16.94 -3.88
C LEU A 89 -16.63 -18.18 -4.59
N ASN A 90 -15.33 -18.44 -4.49
CA ASN A 90 -14.73 -19.63 -5.11
C ASN A 90 -15.33 -20.94 -4.59
N ASN A 91 -15.68 -21.03 -3.30
CA ASN A 91 -16.30 -22.21 -2.72
C ASN A 91 -17.77 -22.42 -3.14
N ARG A 92 -18.47 -21.38 -3.62
CA ARG A 92 -19.87 -21.52 -4.09
C ARG A 92 -19.98 -22.09 -5.51
N TYR A 93 -18.89 -22.08 -6.27
CA TYR A 93 -18.85 -22.53 -7.66
C TYR A 93 -18.09 -23.87 -7.84
N LEU A 94 -17.71 -24.52 -6.73
CA LEU A 94 -17.15 -25.88 -6.66
C LEU A 94 -18.19 -26.82 -6.05
#